data_AF-V8N5E0-F1
#
_entry.id   AF-V8N5E0-F1
#
_cell.length_a   1.000
_cell.length_b   1.000
_cell.length_c   1.000
_cell.angle_alpha   90.00
_cell.angle_beta   90.00
_cell.angle_gamma   90.00
#
_symmetry.space_group_name_H-M   'P 1'
#
loop_
_entity.id
_entity.type
_entity.pdbx_description
1 polymer ?
#
loop_
_entity_poly.entity_id
_entity_poly.type
_entity_poly.pdbx_seq_one_letter_code
_entity_poly.pdbx_strand_id
1 'polypeptide(L)' 'MQEKWIQEKGDHHLLTIDDNFCGLDMNAPLGVSEMVRGLPIFTEDQDRMTSVIAYIYKNHSLAFVGTKSGNLKK' A
#
# COMPACT_ATOMS: atom_id res chain seq x y z
N MET A 1 33.06 30.99 -21.80
CA MET A 1 32.48 31.28 -20.47
C MET A 1 31.01 31.62 -20.70
N GLN A 2 30.14 31.07 -19.86
CA GLN A 2 28.74 30.71 -20.09
C GLN A 2 27.76 31.89 -20.08
N GLU A 3 26.82 31.94 -21.04
CA GLU A 3 25.47 32.48 -20.80
C GLU A 3 24.44 31.52 -21.39
N LYS A 4 24.12 30.49 -20.60
CA LYS A 4 23.18 29.40 -20.90
C LYS A 4 21.85 29.68 -20.17
N TRP A 5 21.29 30.88 -20.36
CA TRP A 5 20.12 31.36 -19.61
C TRP A 5 18.85 31.55 -20.44
N ILE A 6 18.84 31.21 -21.74
CA ILE A 6 17.63 31.30 -22.58
C ILE A 6 17.17 29.91 -23.04
N GLN A 7 17.05 28.98 -22.09
CA GLN A 7 16.37 27.69 -22.29
C GLN A 7 15.48 27.30 -21.10
N GLU A 8 14.92 28.26 -20.37
CA GLU A 8 13.64 28.00 -19.70
C GLU A 8 12.53 28.07 -20.76
N LYS A 9 12.53 27.09 -21.67
CA LYS A 9 11.32 26.71 -22.38
C LYS A 9 10.34 26.28 -21.30
N GLY A 10 9.26 27.04 -21.14
CA GLY A 10 8.12 26.66 -20.32
C GLY A 10 7.59 25.32 -20.78
N ASP A 11 8.11 24.25 -20.19
CA ASP A 11 7.53 22.93 -20.28
C ASP A 11 6.40 22.93 -19.27
N HIS A 12 5.22 23.36 -19.71
CA HIS A 12 3.98 22.98 -19.02
C HIS A 12 3.75 21.49 -19.28
N HIS A 13 4.67 20.65 -18.82
CA HIS A 13 4.48 19.23 -18.77
C HIS A 13 3.38 19.03 -17.72
N LEU A 14 2.16 18.76 -18.18
CA LEU A 14 1.06 18.39 -17.31
C LEU A 14 1.55 17.26 -16.41
N LEU A 15 1.58 17.54 -15.10
CA LEU A 15 1.95 16.53 -14.11
C LEU A 15 0.94 15.39 -14.21
N THR A 16 1.40 14.24 -14.68
CA THR A 16 0.60 13.01 -14.69
C THR A 16 1.01 12.21 -13.45
N ILE A 17 0.06 12.01 -12.54
CA ILE A 17 0.25 11.12 -11.40
C ILE A 17 -0.20 9.73 -11.84
N ASP A 18 0.75 8.82 -12.01
CA ASP A 18 0.51 7.41 -12.34
C ASP A 18 1.01 6.48 -11.22
N ASP A 19 0.88 5.17 -11.43
CA ASP A 19 1.30 4.15 -10.45
C ASP A 19 2.81 4.17 -10.16
N ASN A 20 3.61 4.78 -11.04
CA ASN A 20 5.07 4.90 -10.89
C ASN A 20 5.49 6.26 -10.32
N PHE A 21 4.54 7.09 -9.88
CA PHE A 21 4.84 8.40 -9.32
C PHE A 21 5.60 8.27 -7.98
N CYS A 22 6.82 8.81 -7.94
CA CYS A 22 7.73 8.72 -6.80
C CYS A 22 7.79 10.00 -5.93
N GLY A 23 6.84 10.93 -6.10
CA GLY A 23 6.81 12.18 -5.35
C GLY A 23 7.49 13.36 -6.06
N LEU A 24 7.25 14.55 -5.50
CA LEU A 24 7.91 15.82 -5.86
C LEU A 24 8.38 16.49 -4.56
N ASP A 25 9.23 17.51 -4.69
CA ASP A 25 9.65 18.34 -3.54
C ASP A 25 8.46 19.08 -2.90
N MET A 26 7.43 19.38 -3.70
CA MET A 26 6.19 20.00 -3.22
C MET A 26 5.20 18.95 -2.70
N ASN A 27 4.43 19.34 -1.67
CA ASN A 27 3.36 18.55 -1.04
C ASN A 27 3.82 17.32 -0.24
N ALA A 28 5.11 17.14 0.03
CA ALA A 28 5.58 16.08 0.92
C ALA A 28 5.70 16.57 2.38
N PRO A 29 5.29 15.77 3.39
CA PRO A 29 4.58 14.49 3.31
C PRO A 29 3.05 14.66 3.15
N LEU A 30 2.41 13.72 2.44
CA LEU A 30 0.94 13.68 2.30
C LEU A 30 0.29 12.76 3.35
N GLY A 31 -0.84 13.20 3.90
CA GLY A 31 -1.75 12.36 4.67
C GLY A 31 -2.97 11.91 3.86
N VAL A 32 -3.90 11.22 4.52
CA VAL A 32 -5.21 10.85 3.97
C VAL A 32 -6.30 11.12 5.01
N SER A 33 -7.49 11.56 4.59
CA SER A 33 -8.65 11.76 5.47
C SER A 33 -9.62 10.59 5.44
N GLU A 34 -9.80 9.96 4.28
CA GLU A 34 -10.65 8.80 4.12
C GLU A 34 -9.88 7.50 4.33
N MET A 35 -10.45 6.61 5.14
CA MET A 35 -9.85 5.30 5.45
C MET A 35 -10.08 4.31 4.32
N VAL A 36 -9.02 3.60 3.91
CA VAL A 36 -9.13 2.46 3.00
C VAL A 36 -9.82 1.30 3.71
N ARG A 37 -10.89 0.77 3.11
CA ARG A 37 -11.67 -0.35 3.68
C ARG A 37 -11.16 -1.69 3.13
N GLY A 38 -10.90 -2.63 4.03
CA GLY A 38 -10.61 -4.02 3.67
C GLY A 38 -11.88 -4.85 3.44
N LEU A 39 -11.71 -6.03 2.82
CA LEU A 39 -12.76 -7.04 2.69
C LEU A 39 -12.68 -8.02 3.87
N PRO A 40 -13.69 -8.13 4.75
CA PRO A 40 -13.68 -9.11 5.82
C PRO A 40 -13.87 -10.53 5.26
N ILE A 41 -12.95 -11.45 5.61
CA ILE A 41 -12.99 -12.85 5.15
C ILE A 41 -13.34 -13.81 6.30
N PHE A 42 -12.93 -13.50 7.52
CA PHE A 42 -13.14 -14.34 8.70
C PHE A 42 -13.12 -13.49 9.98
N THR A 43 -13.96 -13.83 10.96
CA THR A 43 -14.07 -13.16 12.25
C THR A 43 -14.01 -14.18 13.39
N GLU A 44 -13.45 -13.77 14.53
CA GLU A 44 -13.29 -14.59 15.72
C GLU A 44 -13.49 -13.74 16.97
N ASP A 45 -14.45 -14.11 17.81
CA ASP A 45 -14.88 -13.30 18.95
C ASP A 45 -14.25 -13.75 20.28
N GLN A 46 -13.81 -15.01 20.39
CA GLN A 46 -13.33 -15.59 21.64
C GLN A 46 -11.81 -15.70 21.68
N ASP A 47 -11.23 -16.28 20.63
CA ASP A 47 -9.80 -16.60 20.55
C ASP A 47 -9.06 -15.66 19.60
N ARG A 48 -8.80 -14.44 20.08
CA ARG A 48 -8.19 -13.32 19.32
C ARG A 48 -7.08 -13.79 18.38
N MET A 49 -7.22 -13.46 17.11
CA MET A 49 -6.22 -13.67 16.07
C MET A 49 -4.99 -12.77 16.31
N THR A 50 -3.78 -13.31 16.20
CA THR A 50 -2.52 -12.64 16.58
C THR A 50 -1.47 -12.59 15.48
N SER A 51 -1.52 -13.50 14.50
CA SER A 51 -0.58 -13.55 13.38
C SER A 51 -1.25 -14.16 12.15
N VAL A 52 -0.71 -13.88 10.97
CA VAL A 52 -1.22 -14.39 9.69
C VAL A 52 -0.07 -14.76 8.77
N ILE A 53 -0.21 -15.88 8.05
CA ILE A 53 0.61 -16.26 6.90
C ILE A 53 -0.31 -16.86 5.84
N ALA A 54 -0.04 -16.63 4.55
CA ALA A 54 -0.83 -17.19 3.47
C ALA A 54 0.05 -17.67 2.31
N TYR A 55 -0.39 -18.71 1.62
CA TYR A 55 0.22 -19.17 0.37
C TYR A 55 -0.82 -19.84 -0.55
N ILE A 56 -0.47 -20.00 -1.81
CA ILE A 56 -1.33 -20.68 -2.79
C ILE A 56 -1.00 -22.17 -2.82
N TYR A 57 -2.02 -23.01 -2.65
CA TYR A 57 -1.93 -24.45 -2.84
C TYR A 57 -2.99 -24.92 -3.81
N LYS A 58 -2.58 -25.52 -4.94
CA LYS A 58 -3.49 -26.03 -5.99
C LYS A 58 -4.59 -25.01 -6.36
N ASN A 59 -4.20 -23.76 -6.67
CA ASN A 59 -5.10 -22.64 -6.99
C ASN A 59 -6.06 -22.21 -5.88
N HIS A 60 -5.81 -22.59 -4.63
CA HIS A 60 -6.55 -22.10 -3.46
C HIS A 60 -5.64 -21.24 -2.59
N SER A 61 -6.15 -20.09 -2.14
CA SER A 61 -5.49 -19.28 -1.11
C SER A 61 -5.73 -19.92 0.25
N LEU A 62 -4.67 -20.44 0.87
CA LEU A 62 -4.72 -21.00 2.21
C LEU A 62 -4.14 -19.98 3.19
N ALA A 63 -4.93 -19.56 4.17
CA ALA A 63 -4.55 -18.57 5.18
C ALA A 63 -4.48 -19.24 6.55
N PHE A 64 -3.31 -19.18 7.18
CA PHE A 64 -3.10 -19.69 8.52
C PHE A 64 -3.13 -18.53 9.49
N VAL A 65 -3.95 -18.66 10.55
CA VAL A 65 -4.14 -17.60 11.53
C VAL A 65 -3.78 -18.11 12.91
N GLY A 66 -2.75 -17.53 13.51
CA GLY A 66 -2.35 -17.79 14.89
C GLY A 66 -3.31 -17.13 15.87
N THR A 67 -3.53 -17.74 17.02
CA THR A 67 -4.46 -17.23 18.04
C THR A 67 -3.79 -17.00 19.40
N LYS A 68 -4.45 -16.23 20.29
CA LYS A 68 -3.93 -15.92 21.64
C LYS A 68 -3.76 -17.17 22.51
N SER A 69 -4.54 -18.23 22.29
CA SER A 69 -4.40 -19.48 23.03
C SER A 69 -3.33 -20.42 22.45
N GLY A 70 -2.58 -19.98 21.44
CA GLY A 70 -1.52 -20.78 20.81
C GLY A 70 -2.03 -21.77 19.75
N ASN A 71 -3.27 -21.62 19.26
CA ASN A 71 -3.80 -22.43 18.17
C ASN A 71 -3.46 -21.84 16.79
N LEU A 72 -3.60 -22.67 15.76
CA LEU A 72 -3.43 -22.29 14.36
C LEU A 72 -4.65 -22.71 13.53
N LYS A 73 -5.44 -21.73 13.08
CA LYS A 73 -6.56 -21.92 12.14
C LYS A 73 -6.02 -22.04 10.71
N LYS A 74 -6.71 -22.76 9.81
CA LYS A 74 -6.33 -22.97 8.41
C LYS A 74 -7.54 -22.78 7.50
#